data_AF-A0A5N6XCF7-F1
#
_entry.id   AF-A0A5N6XCF7-F1
#
_cell.length_a   1.000
_cell.length_b   1.000
_cell.length_c   1.000
_cell.angle_alpha   90.00
_cell.angle_beta   90.00
_cell.angle_gamma   90.00
#
_symmetry.space_group_name_H-M   'P 1'
#
loop_
_entity.id
_entity.type
_entity.pdbx_description
1 polymer ?
#
loop_
_entity_poly.entity_id
_entity_poly.type
_entity_poly.pdbx_seq_one_letter_code
_entity_poly.pdbx_strand_id
1 'polypeptide(L)'
;MGIQQRHGYFPRIIGKGDNARRLADLLLRMRKELDAEESSGLTDLSARGLLPSADTESLIIIDREVDFGSALLTQLTYEGLIDETVGIKHNQADVDTAIVGPTPVPQAQESSKAPQQTSKQGQKRKIQLDASDQLFSQLRDANFAIVGDILNKVARRLESDYESRHTAKTTTELREFVNKLPTYQLEHQSLRVHTNLAEEIMRNTRSDIFRKILEVQQNNAAGADPTYQHDSVEELIARDVPLKTVLRLLCLESCMAGGLRPRDLENFKRQIIHAYGHQHLLTFSALEKMELLQPRSSATAMLLPATGTQPGSKTNYGYLRKNLRLVVEEVSEKDPNDIAYVYSGFAPLSVRLVQCVLQKPYVLSLIRGGSVAASASPSPASTASPGWLGFEDLVKSARGATFSIVQKGDDKAIRARQTLSGNNATKTVYVFFLGGITFTEIAALRFIAEQEAPRRKIVICTTSMINGDKMMDAAIEKQDFTKTE
;
A
#
# COMPACT_ATOMS: atom_id res chain seq x y z
N MET A 1 -16.79 14.13 -4.82
CA MET A 1 -18.20 14.60 -4.82
C MET A 1 -19.19 13.56 -5.36
N GLY A 2 -18.92 12.89 -6.49
CA GLY A 2 -19.87 11.92 -7.07
C GLY A 2 -20.36 10.80 -6.12
N ILE A 3 -19.50 10.30 -5.22
CA ILE A 3 -19.93 9.35 -4.15
C ILE A 3 -20.99 9.99 -3.24
N GLN A 4 -20.79 11.24 -2.81
CA GLN A 4 -21.74 11.92 -1.92
C GLN A 4 -23.09 12.18 -2.60
N GLN A 5 -23.10 12.51 -3.89
CA GLN A 5 -24.33 12.71 -4.65
C GLN A 5 -25.17 11.43 -4.76
N ARG A 6 -24.53 10.25 -4.77
CA ARG A 6 -25.22 8.95 -4.86
C ARG A 6 -25.59 8.38 -3.50
N HIS A 7 -24.77 8.58 -2.48
CA HIS A 7 -24.88 7.89 -1.19
C HIS A 7 -25.14 8.81 0.01
N GLY A 8 -25.27 10.12 -0.20
CA GLY A 8 -25.36 11.14 0.84
C GLY A 8 -23.98 11.66 1.30
N TYR A 9 -23.96 12.79 2.01
CA TYR A 9 -22.72 13.39 2.49
C TYR A 9 -21.97 12.48 3.46
N PHE A 10 -20.64 12.51 3.43
CA PHE A 10 -19.83 11.83 4.44
C PHE A 10 -20.11 12.44 5.82
N PRO A 11 -20.66 11.70 6.80
CA PRO A 11 -21.01 12.30 8.10
C PRO A 11 -19.81 12.94 8.81
N ARG A 12 -18.63 12.37 8.58
CA ARG A 12 -17.36 12.90 9.06
C ARG A 12 -16.29 12.81 7.98
N ILE A 13 -15.49 13.87 7.84
CA ILE A 13 -14.27 13.90 7.03
C ILE A 13 -13.09 14.05 7.99
N ILE A 14 -12.23 13.05 8.04
CA ILE A 14 -11.05 12.97 8.90
C ILE A 14 -9.84 12.99 7.98
N GLY A 15 -8.77 13.66 8.35
CA GLY A 15 -7.57 13.54 7.52
C GLY A 15 -6.31 14.11 8.12
N LYS A 16 -5.23 13.80 7.41
CA LYS A 16 -3.87 14.20 7.72
C LYS A 16 -3.13 14.60 6.44
N GLY A 17 -2.55 15.80 6.47
CA GLY A 17 -1.79 16.40 5.37
C GLY A 17 -2.44 17.63 4.75
N ASP A 18 -1.63 18.46 4.10
CA ASP A 18 -2.08 19.76 3.58
C ASP A 18 -2.90 19.60 2.32
N ASN A 19 -2.56 18.66 1.43
CA ASN A 19 -3.37 18.38 0.25
C ASN A 19 -4.66 17.63 0.65
N ALA A 20 -4.62 16.80 1.70
CA ALA A 20 -5.81 16.20 2.28
C ALA A 20 -6.78 17.28 2.83
N ARG A 21 -6.26 18.31 3.50
CA ARG A 21 -7.04 19.46 3.97
C ARG A 21 -7.66 20.23 2.80
N ARG A 22 -6.88 20.53 1.76
CA ARG A 22 -7.37 21.18 0.53
C ARG A 22 -8.50 20.37 -0.12
N LEU A 23 -8.38 19.04 -0.20
CA LEU A 23 -9.44 18.18 -0.72
C LEU A 23 -10.72 18.27 0.12
N ALA A 24 -10.59 18.27 1.45
CA ALA A 24 -11.72 18.44 2.34
C ALA A 24 -12.39 19.81 2.17
N ASP A 25 -11.60 20.88 2.02
CA ASP A 25 -12.12 22.24 1.74
C ASP A 25 -12.87 22.32 0.42
N LEU A 26 -12.35 21.69 -0.64
CA LEU A 26 -13.04 21.60 -1.93
C LEU A 26 -14.35 20.84 -1.82
N LEU A 27 -14.40 19.72 -1.10
CA LEU A 27 -15.65 18.97 -0.87
C LEU A 27 -16.69 19.82 -0.14
N LEU A 28 -16.28 20.59 0.87
CA LEU A 28 -17.18 21.49 1.60
C LEU A 28 -17.65 22.67 0.74
N ARG A 29 -16.76 23.23 -0.09
CA ARG A 29 -17.08 24.32 -1.01
C ARG A 29 -18.11 23.86 -2.05
N MET A 30 -17.84 22.75 -2.74
CA MET A 30 -18.77 22.19 -3.74
C MET A 30 -20.14 21.87 -3.13
N ARG A 31 -20.19 21.46 -1.85
CA ARG A 31 -21.45 21.28 -1.14
C ARG A 31 -22.20 22.60 -0.97
N LYS A 32 -21.54 23.67 -0.52
CA LYS A 32 -22.17 24.98 -0.36
C LYS A 32 -22.71 25.52 -1.68
N GLU A 33 -22.02 25.25 -2.78
CA GLU A 33 -22.46 25.60 -4.13
C GLU A 33 -23.75 24.86 -4.49
N LEU A 34 -23.83 23.54 -4.25
CA LEU A 34 -25.06 22.75 -4.45
C LEU A 34 -26.24 23.22 -3.57
N ASP A 35 -25.99 23.50 -2.29
CA ASP A 35 -27.02 23.97 -1.36
C ASP A 35 -27.57 25.36 -1.78
N ALA A 36 -26.72 26.22 -2.38
CA ALA A 36 -27.10 27.52 -2.91
C ALA A 36 -27.89 27.43 -4.23
N GLU A 37 -27.48 26.54 -5.14
CA GLU A 37 -28.21 26.22 -6.36
C GLU A 37 -29.63 25.72 -6.05
N GLU A 38 -29.76 24.82 -5.06
CA GLU A 38 -31.07 24.32 -4.61
C GLU A 38 -31.98 25.45 -4.10
N SER A 39 -31.41 26.36 -3.29
CA SER A 39 -32.13 27.50 -2.72
C SER A 39 -32.59 28.51 -3.77
N SER A 40 -31.90 28.58 -4.91
CA SER A 40 -32.22 29.47 -6.03
C SER A 40 -33.32 28.94 -6.97
N GLY A 41 -33.74 27.68 -6.81
CA GLY A 41 -34.80 27.06 -7.61
C GLY A 41 -34.42 26.75 -9.06
N LEU A 42 -33.13 26.81 -9.41
CA LEU A 42 -32.59 26.63 -10.77
C LEU A 42 -32.33 25.16 -11.16
N THR A 43 -32.54 24.19 -10.27
CA THR A 43 -32.20 22.77 -10.47
C THR A 43 -33.38 21.80 -10.38
N ASP A 44 -33.28 20.72 -11.16
CA ASP A 44 -34.23 19.60 -11.27
C ASP A 44 -34.35 18.79 -9.95
N LEU A 45 -35.50 18.10 -9.79
CA LEU A 45 -36.00 17.50 -8.53
C LEU A 45 -35.07 16.47 -7.85
N SER A 46 -34.07 15.93 -8.55
CA SER A 46 -33.24 14.82 -8.06
C SER A 46 -32.11 15.21 -7.10
N ALA A 47 -31.78 16.50 -6.98
CA ALA A 47 -30.67 16.98 -6.14
C ALA A 47 -31.11 17.63 -4.82
N ARG A 48 -32.42 17.70 -4.55
CA ARG A 48 -32.95 18.39 -3.37
C ARG A 48 -32.63 17.65 -2.06
N GLY A 49 -32.01 18.35 -1.10
CA GLY A 49 -31.91 17.92 0.29
C GLY A 49 -30.97 16.73 0.54
N LEU A 50 -29.77 16.74 -0.04
CA LEU A 50 -28.74 15.73 0.27
C LEU A 50 -28.45 15.71 1.78
N LEU A 51 -28.81 14.61 2.44
CA LEU A 51 -28.55 14.38 3.86
C LEU A 51 -27.21 13.66 4.06
N PRO A 52 -26.61 13.73 5.26
CA PRO A 52 -25.57 12.79 5.65
C PRO A 52 -25.99 11.34 5.38
N SER A 53 -25.05 10.56 4.85
CA SER A 53 -25.25 9.16 4.51
C SER A 53 -25.63 8.33 5.75
N ALA A 54 -26.63 7.46 5.61
CA ALA A 54 -26.98 6.49 6.65
C ALA A 54 -26.01 5.29 6.68
N ASP A 55 -25.50 4.92 5.50
CA ASP A 55 -24.69 3.71 5.27
C ASP A 55 -23.18 3.99 5.30
N THR A 56 -22.77 5.25 5.39
CA THR A 56 -21.36 5.66 5.48
C THR A 56 -21.04 6.18 6.87
N GLU A 57 -19.94 5.71 7.47
CA GLU A 57 -19.43 6.20 8.75
C GLU A 57 -18.59 7.47 8.54
N SER A 58 -17.58 7.40 7.67
CA SER A 58 -16.64 8.51 7.45
C SER A 58 -15.82 8.37 6.17
N LEU A 59 -15.24 9.50 5.75
CA LEU A 59 -14.11 9.57 4.84
C LEU A 59 -12.84 9.87 5.65
N ILE A 60 -11.80 9.05 5.52
CA ILE A 60 -10.46 9.27 6.04
C ILE A 60 -9.54 9.61 4.87
N ILE A 61 -8.83 10.74 4.91
CA ILE A 61 -7.95 11.21 3.84
C ILE A 61 -6.51 11.26 4.36
N ILE A 62 -5.61 10.54 3.70
CA ILE A 62 -4.17 10.52 4.00
C ILE A 62 -3.42 11.08 2.78
N ASP A 63 -2.67 12.15 3.00
CA ASP A 63 -1.78 12.73 1.99
C ASP A 63 -0.47 11.93 1.93
N ARG A 64 0.00 11.55 0.73
CA ARG A 64 1.20 10.73 0.54
C ARG A 64 2.45 11.39 1.14
N GLU A 65 2.53 12.73 1.08
CA GLU A 65 3.65 13.50 1.62
C GLU A 65 3.83 13.33 3.14
N VAL A 66 2.79 12.86 3.84
CA VAL A 66 2.86 12.53 5.27
C VAL A 66 3.79 11.35 5.54
N ASP A 67 3.91 10.43 4.59
CA ASP A 67 4.64 9.18 4.79
C ASP A 67 5.36 8.71 3.51
N PHE A 68 6.37 9.44 3.05
CA PHE A 68 7.18 8.94 1.93
C PHE A 68 7.99 7.69 2.29
N GLY A 69 8.39 7.54 3.55
CA GLY A 69 9.20 6.42 4.03
C GLY A 69 8.60 5.07 3.70
N SER A 70 7.31 4.84 3.97
CA SER A 70 6.66 3.57 3.64
C SER A 70 6.68 3.27 2.14
N ALA A 71 6.50 4.28 1.28
CA ALA A 71 6.46 4.07 -0.18
C ALA A 71 7.84 3.81 -0.79
N LEU A 72 8.92 4.27 -0.13
CA LEU A 72 10.30 4.08 -0.59
C LEU A 72 10.87 2.69 -0.25
N LEU A 73 10.39 2.07 0.83
CA LEU A 73 10.76 0.71 1.23
C LEU A 73 10.39 -0.32 0.16
N THR A 74 11.24 -1.32 -0.03
CA THR A 74 10.94 -2.48 -0.87
C THR A 74 9.77 -3.24 -0.26
N GLN A 75 8.68 -3.38 -1.03
CA GLN A 75 7.49 -4.09 -0.60
C GLN A 75 7.75 -5.59 -0.44
N LEU A 76 7.27 -6.22 0.64
CA LEU A 76 7.55 -7.63 0.96
C LEU A 76 6.32 -8.55 0.94
N THR A 77 5.16 -8.05 0.52
CA THR A 77 4.01 -8.91 0.17
C THR A 77 4.20 -9.50 -1.23
N TYR A 78 3.47 -10.57 -1.57
CA TYR A 78 3.56 -11.20 -2.89
C TYR A 78 3.24 -10.21 -4.03
N GLU A 79 2.10 -9.52 -3.95
CA GLU A 79 1.70 -8.52 -4.96
C GLU A 79 2.64 -7.32 -4.99
N GLY A 80 3.16 -6.93 -3.81
CA GLY A 80 4.18 -5.90 -3.69
C GLY A 80 5.47 -6.27 -4.44
N LEU A 81 6.00 -7.47 -4.24
CA LEU A 81 7.20 -7.92 -4.94
C LEU A 81 6.99 -8.13 -6.45
N ILE A 82 5.78 -8.50 -6.88
CA ILE A 82 5.45 -8.48 -8.32
C ILE A 82 5.56 -7.05 -8.86
N ASP A 83 5.02 -6.04 -8.17
CA ASP A 83 5.12 -4.64 -8.60
C ASP A 83 6.56 -4.10 -8.55
N GLU A 84 7.39 -4.54 -7.61
CA GLU A 84 8.82 -4.15 -7.53
C GLU A 84 9.69 -4.83 -8.60
N THR A 85 9.32 -6.04 -9.05
CA THR A 85 10.17 -6.82 -9.98
C THR A 85 9.77 -6.67 -11.45
N VAL A 86 8.48 -6.79 -11.76
CA VAL A 86 7.96 -6.73 -13.13
C VAL A 86 7.08 -5.51 -13.38
N GLY A 87 6.53 -4.91 -12.32
CA GLY A 87 5.65 -3.76 -12.40
C GLY A 87 4.21 -4.12 -12.75
N ILE A 88 3.26 -3.62 -11.96
CA ILE A 88 1.82 -3.80 -12.20
C ILE A 88 1.23 -2.52 -12.77
N LYS A 89 0.49 -2.65 -13.87
CA LYS A 89 -0.29 -1.58 -14.50
C LYS A 89 -1.67 -2.12 -14.84
N HIS A 90 -2.71 -1.45 -14.34
CA HIS A 90 -4.11 -1.80 -14.63
C HIS A 90 -4.47 -3.26 -14.31
N ASN A 91 -4.02 -3.76 -13.15
CA ASN A 91 -4.17 -5.17 -12.74
C ASN A 91 -3.53 -6.16 -13.72
N GLN A 92 -2.49 -5.74 -14.44
CA GLN A 92 -1.76 -6.58 -15.38
C GLN A 92 -0.25 -6.41 -15.20
N ALA A 93 0.51 -7.44 -15.58
CA ALA A 93 1.97 -7.39 -15.65
C ALA A 93 2.47 -8.04 -16.95
N ASP A 94 3.55 -7.50 -17.51
CA ASP A 94 4.24 -8.04 -18.69
C ASP A 94 5.39 -8.96 -18.22
N VAL A 95 5.20 -10.28 -18.34
CA VAL A 95 6.13 -11.31 -17.85
C VAL A 95 6.75 -12.10 -18.99
N ASP A 96 7.92 -12.72 -18.80
CA ASP A 96 8.51 -13.59 -19.82
C ASP A 96 7.55 -14.74 -20.17
N THR A 97 7.49 -15.13 -21.45
CA THR A 97 6.71 -16.28 -21.92
C THR A 97 7.06 -17.57 -21.15
N ALA A 98 8.30 -17.71 -20.68
CA ALA A 98 8.73 -18.81 -19.80
C ALA A 98 7.93 -18.89 -18.49
N ILE A 99 7.50 -17.75 -17.94
CA ILE A 99 6.69 -17.69 -16.70
C ILE A 99 5.28 -18.22 -16.95
N VAL A 100 4.68 -17.89 -18.11
CA VAL A 100 3.32 -18.36 -18.44
C VAL A 100 3.30 -19.84 -18.83
N GLY A 101 4.39 -20.33 -19.41
CA GLY A 101 4.49 -21.67 -19.98
C GLY A 101 3.77 -21.80 -21.34
N PRO A 102 3.84 -22.98 -21.99
CA PRO A 102 3.22 -23.20 -23.28
C PRO A 102 1.70 -22.98 -23.20
N THR A 103 1.16 -22.30 -24.21
CA THR A 103 -0.30 -22.21 -24.40
C THR A 103 -0.80 -23.61 -24.78
N PRO A 104 -1.87 -24.13 -24.17
CA PRO A 104 -2.52 -25.32 -24.71
C PRO A 104 -3.05 -24.95 -26.11
N VAL A 105 -2.39 -25.46 -27.14
CA VAL A 105 -2.93 -25.41 -28.50
C VAL A 105 -4.06 -26.44 -28.52
N PRO A 106 -5.28 -26.09 -28.97
CA PRO A 106 -6.28 -27.12 -29.28
C PRO A 106 -5.64 -28.10 -30.24
N GLN A 107 -5.61 -29.39 -29.89
CA GLN A 107 -5.11 -30.45 -30.76
C GLN A 107 -5.91 -30.43 -32.06
N ALA A 108 -5.40 -29.72 -33.07
CA ALA A 108 -5.77 -29.98 -34.44
C ALA A 108 -5.14 -31.32 -34.83
N GLN A 109 -5.96 -32.18 -35.43
CA GLN A 109 -5.67 -33.55 -35.82
C GLN A 109 -4.31 -33.73 -36.48
N GLU A 110 -3.73 -34.89 -36.20
CA GLU A 110 -2.55 -35.50 -36.80
C GLU A 110 -2.30 -35.03 -38.24
N SER A 111 -1.25 -34.23 -38.41
CA SER A 111 -0.44 -34.30 -39.61
C SER A 111 1.02 -34.14 -39.22
N SER A 112 1.80 -35.12 -39.65
CA SER A 112 3.20 -35.33 -39.37
C SER A 112 4.05 -34.20 -39.95
N LYS A 113 4.34 -33.19 -39.11
CA LYS A 113 5.55 -32.35 -39.12
C LYS A 113 5.55 -31.54 -37.83
N ALA A 114 6.39 -31.94 -36.87
CA ALA A 114 6.62 -31.15 -35.67
C ALA A 114 7.17 -29.78 -36.07
N PRO A 115 6.48 -28.66 -35.82
CA PRO A 115 7.15 -27.38 -35.80
C PRO A 115 7.95 -27.35 -34.49
N GLN A 116 9.28 -27.35 -34.60
CA GLN A 116 10.13 -26.90 -33.50
C GLN A 116 9.67 -25.49 -33.13
N GLN A 117 8.85 -25.36 -32.08
CA GLN A 117 8.63 -24.09 -31.42
C GLN A 117 9.92 -23.76 -30.68
N THR A 118 10.87 -23.15 -31.39
CA THR A 118 11.90 -22.34 -30.74
C THR A 118 11.14 -21.23 -30.00
N SER A 119 10.98 -21.37 -28.69
CA SER A 119 10.64 -20.24 -27.83
C SER A 119 11.68 -19.16 -28.10
N LYS A 120 11.30 -18.11 -28.83
CA LYS A 120 12.16 -16.93 -28.98
C LYS A 120 12.33 -16.36 -27.58
N GLN A 121 13.49 -16.59 -26.98
CA GLN A 121 13.86 -16.04 -25.67
C GLN A 121 13.59 -14.52 -25.67
N GLY A 122 12.92 -14.02 -24.63
CA GLY A 122 12.64 -12.59 -24.45
C GLY A 122 11.29 -12.07 -24.94
N GLN A 123 10.38 -12.91 -25.47
CA GLN A 123 9.00 -12.45 -25.70
C GLN A 123 8.23 -12.33 -24.38
N LYS A 124 7.63 -11.15 -24.13
CA LYS A 124 6.76 -10.91 -22.98
C LYS A 124 5.30 -11.23 -23.28
N ARG A 125 4.56 -11.67 -22.26
CA ARG A 125 3.11 -11.90 -22.26
C ARG A 125 2.46 -11.16 -21.11
N LYS A 126 1.24 -10.68 -21.34
CA LYS A 126 0.41 -10.07 -20.30
C LYS A 126 -0.28 -11.14 -19.46
N ILE A 127 -0.21 -10.98 -18.16
CA ILE A 127 -1.01 -11.73 -17.19
C ILE A 127 -1.98 -10.80 -16.47
N GLN A 128 -3.15 -11.32 -16.08
CA GLN A 128 -4.13 -10.62 -15.27
C GLN A 128 -3.85 -10.92 -13.79
N LEU A 129 -3.94 -9.91 -12.92
CA LEU A 129 -3.65 -9.97 -11.49
C LEU A 129 -4.80 -9.28 -10.74
N ASP A 130 -5.90 -10.01 -10.53
CA ASP A 130 -7.04 -9.52 -9.75
C ASP A 130 -7.79 -10.66 -9.02
N ALA A 131 -8.85 -10.30 -8.30
CA ALA A 131 -9.59 -11.22 -7.45
C ALA A 131 -10.41 -12.28 -8.20
N SER A 132 -10.47 -12.24 -9.54
CA SER A 132 -11.07 -13.31 -10.33
C SER A 132 -10.27 -14.61 -10.24
N ASP A 133 -8.97 -14.53 -9.94
CA ASP A 133 -8.12 -15.67 -9.61
C ASP A 133 -8.16 -15.95 -8.09
N GLN A 134 -8.68 -17.12 -7.73
CA GLN A 134 -8.83 -17.55 -6.34
C GLN A 134 -7.50 -17.87 -5.65
N LEU A 135 -6.51 -18.35 -6.41
CA LEU A 135 -5.16 -18.57 -5.89
C LEU A 135 -4.49 -17.22 -5.66
N PHE A 136 -4.55 -16.31 -6.63
CA PHE A 136 -3.96 -14.98 -6.46
C PHE A 136 -4.58 -14.22 -5.28
N SER A 137 -5.89 -14.36 -5.06
CA SER A 137 -6.59 -13.76 -3.91
C SER A 137 -6.04 -14.22 -2.56
N GLN A 138 -5.54 -15.46 -2.46
CA GLN A 138 -4.89 -16.00 -1.26
C GLN A 138 -3.43 -15.56 -1.14
N LEU A 139 -2.75 -15.34 -2.27
CA LEU A 139 -1.32 -15.03 -2.30
C LEU A 139 -1.02 -13.53 -2.13
N ARG A 140 -1.79 -12.66 -2.81
CA ARG A 140 -1.44 -11.26 -3.06
C ARG A 140 -1.09 -10.45 -1.81
N ASP A 141 -1.83 -10.68 -0.72
CA ASP A 141 -1.72 -9.94 0.54
C ASP A 141 -0.80 -10.64 1.55
N ALA A 142 -0.32 -11.85 1.25
CA ALA A 142 0.57 -12.62 2.11
C ALA A 142 2.00 -12.05 2.06
N ASN A 143 2.73 -12.14 3.17
CA ASN A 143 4.17 -11.92 3.16
C ASN A 143 4.84 -12.99 2.27
N PHE A 144 5.84 -12.58 1.49
CA PHE A 144 6.50 -13.48 0.54
C PHE A 144 7.14 -14.71 1.19
N ALA A 145 7.56 -14.61 2.45
CA ALA A 145 8.16 -15.72 3.20
C ALA A 145 7.26 -16.97 3.25
N ILE A 146 5.93 -16.80 3.22
CA ILE A 146 4.97 -17.91 3.33
C ILE A 146 4.32 -18.31 2.01
N VAL A 147 4.62 -17.62 0.91
CA VAL A 147 4.04 -17.88 -0.41
C VAL A 147 4.34 -19.31 -0.89
N GLY A 148 5.58 -19.79 -0.66
CA GLY A 148 5.96 -21.15 -1.03
C GLY A 148 5.12 -22.22 -0.34
N ASP A 149 4.78 -22.03 0.94
CA ASP A 149 3.93 -22.96 1.69
C ASP A 149 2.50 -22.98 1.15
N ILE A 150 1.94 -21.82 0.80
CA ILE A 150 0.60 -21.70 0.21
C ILE A 150 0.56 -22.40 -1.15
N LEU A 151 1.55 -22.15 -2.02
CA LEU A 151 1.66 -22.79 -3.33
C LEU A 151 1.78 -24.32 -3.21
N ASN A 152 2.61 -24.82 -2.29
CA ASN A 152 2.75 -26.25 -2.04
C ASN A 152 1.44 -26.88 -1.54
N LYS A 153 0.71 -26.20 -0.66
CA LYS A 153 -0.59 -26.67 -0.16
C LYS A 153 -1.62 -26.76 -1.28
N VAL A 154 -1.67 -25.75 -2.15
CA VAL A 154 -2.58 -25.72 -3.31
C VAL A 154 -2.21 -26.80 -4.32
N ALA A 155 -0.91 -26.99 -4.60
CA ALA A 155 -0.43 -28.05 -5.50
C ALA A 155 -0.86 -29.45 -5.03
N ARG A 156 -0.65 -29.77 -3.75
CA ARG A 156 -1.06 -31.07 -3.17
C ARG A 156 -2.57 -31.27 -3.20
N ARG A 157 -3.35 -30.21 -2.89
CA ARG A 157 -4.81 -30.27 -3.00
C ARG A 157 -5.24 -30.58 -4.43
N LEU A 158 -4.69 -29.86 -5.40
CA LEU A 158 -5.08 -29.97 -6.80
C LEU A 158 -4.69 -31.34 -7.39
N GLU A 159 -3.55 -31.89 -6.99
CA GLU A 159 -3.13 -33.26 -7.32
C GLU A 159 -4.12 -34.30 -6.77
N SER A 160 -4.49 -34.22 -5.49
CA SER A 160 -5.52 -35.08 -4.88
C SER A 160 -6.89 -34.94 -5.57
N ASP A 161 -7.32 -33.71 -5.86
CA ASP A 161 -8.60 -33.44 -6.53
C ASP A 161 -8.60 -34.02 -7.95
N TYR A 162 -7.47 -34.00 -8.65
CA TYR A 162 -7.34 -34.57 -10.00
C TYR A 162 -7.27 -36.10 -10.00
N GLU A 163 -6.57 -36.72 -9.03
CA GLU A 163 -6.52 -38.18 -8.86
C GLU A 163 -7.89 -38.80 -8.57
N SER A 164 -8.80 -38.04 -7.96
CA SER A 164 -10.20 -38.47 -7.75
C SER A 164 -10.94 -38.87 -9.05
N ARG A 165 -10.43 -38.43 -10.21
CA ARG A 165 -10.87 -38.92 -11.53
C ARG A 165 -10.75 -40.43 -11.67
N HIS A 166 -9.68 -41.02 -11.14
CA HIS A 166 -9.38 -42.44 -11.30
C HIS A 166 -10.21 -43.31 -10.35
N THR A 167 -10.86 -42.70 -9.35
CA THR A 167 -11.75 -43.37 -8.40
C THR A 167 -13.22 -43.26 -8.78
N ALA A 168 -13.59 -42.41 -9.75
CA ALA A 168 -14.95 -42.31 -10.28
C ALA A 168 -15.37 -43.60 -10.99
N LYS A 169 -16.42 -44.26 -10.50
CA LYS A 169 -16.92 -45.56 -11.01
C LYS A 169 -18.28 -45.44 -11.68
N THR A 170 -19.04 -44.40 -11.39
CA THR A 170 -20.38 -44.19 -11.97
C THR A 170 -20.37 -43.18 -13.11
N THR A 171 -21.32 -43.31 -14.04
CA THR A 171 -21.49 -42.36 -15.16
C THR A 171 -21.86 -40.95 -14.69
N THR A 172 -22.53 -40.84 -13.54
CA THR A 172 -22.86 -39.56 -12.89
C THR A 172 -21.60 -38.86 -12.37
N GLU A 173 -20.73 -39.57 -11.65
CA GLU A 173 -19.44 -39.04 -11.16
C GLU A 173 -18.54 -38.59 -12.31
N LEU A 174 -18.49 -39.37 -13.40
CA LEU A 174 -17.72 -39.00 -14.59
C LEU A 174 -18.25 -37.71 -15.25
N ARG A 175 -19.58 -37.54 -15.33
CA ARG A 175 -20.20 -36.32 -15.86
C ARG A 175 -19.89 -35.11 -14.98
N GLU A 176 -19.99 -35.25 -13.66
CA GLU A 176 -19.65 -34.18 -12.70
C GLU A 176 -18.18 -33.77 -12.81
N PHE A 177 -17.26 -34.73 -12.96
CA PHE A 177 -15.84 -34.44 -13.16
C PHE A 177 -15.58 -33.66 -14.46
N VAL A 178 -16.18 -34.10 -15.58
CA VAL A 178 -16.04 -33.41 -16.89
C VAL A 178 -16.55 -31.97 -16.79
N ASN A 179 -17.62 -31.72 -16.03
CA ASN A 179 -18.13 -30.37 -15.79
C ASN A 179 -17.18 -29.49 -14.98
N LYS A 180 -16.38 -30.07 -14.07
CA LYS A 180 -15.37 -29.35 -13.25
C LYS A 180 -14.00 -29.21 -13.94
N LEU A 181 -13.74 -30.01 -14.98
CA LEU A 181 -12.44 -30.06 -15.66
C LEU A 181 -11.92 -28.70 -16.15
N PRO A 182 -12.75 -27.80 -16.74
CA PRO A 182 -12.29 -26.47 -17.13
C PRO A 182 -11.77 -25.65 -15.94
N THR A 183 -12.44 -25.74 -14.78
CA THR A 183 -12.01 -25.05 -13.56
C THR A 183 -10.66 -25.58 -13.08
N TYR A 184 -10.46 -26.89 -13.07
CA TYR A 184 -9.16 -27.48 -12.71
C TYR A 184 -8.04 -27.07 -13.68
N GLN A 185 -8.32 -26.96 -14.98
CA GLN A 185 -7.35 -26.48 -15.96
C GLN A 185 -6.95 -25.02 -15.70
N LEU A 186 -7.91 -24.15 -15.36
CA LEU A 186 -7.64 -22.76 -14.99
C LEU A 186 -6.82 -22.68 -13.68
N GLU A 187 -7.16 -23.49 -12.67
CA GLU A 187 -6.39 -23.56 -11.42
C GLU A 187 -4.96 -24.08 -11.62
N HIS A 188 -4.75 -25.09 -12.46
CA HIS A 188 -3.40 -25.56 -12.81
C HIS A 188 -2.59 -24.50 -13.56
N GLN A 189 -3.23 -23.76 -14.47
CA GLN A 189 -2.58 -22.66 -15.18
C GLN A 189 -2.19 -21.53 -14.22
N SER A 190 -3.11 -21.12 -13.34
CA SER A 190 -2.85 -20.12 -12.30
C SER A 190 -1.70 -20.55 -11.38
N LEU A 191 -1.74 -21.79 -10.87
CA LEU A 191 -0.68 -22.35 -10.04
C LEU A 191 0.67 -22.32 -10.74
N ARG A 192 0.74 -22.73 -12.01
CA ARG A 192 1.98 -22.71 -12.80
C ARG A 192 2.55 -21.28 -12.93
N VAL A 193 1.70 -20.31 -13.29
CA VAL A 193 2.11 -18.91 -13.43
C VAL A 193 2.67 -18.39 -12.10
N HIS A 194 1.96 -18.63 -11.00
CA HIS A 194 2.36 -18.11 -9.69
C HIS A 194 3.58 -18.82 -9.08
N THR A 195 3.77 -20.11 -9.35
CA THR A 195 5.01 -20.83 -9.02
C THR A 195 6.20 -20.23 -9.75
N ASN A 196 6.10 -20.05 -11.07
CA ASN A 196 7.19 -19.48 -11.86
C ASN A 196 7.51 -18.03 -11.47
N LEU A 197 6.48 -17.21 -11.19
CA LEU A 197 6.66 -15.87 -10.64
C LEU A 197 7.38 -15.89 -9.28
N ALA A 198 6.96 -16.78 -8.38
CA ALA A 198 7.57 -16.89 -7.06
C ALA A 198 9.04 -17.33 -7.18
N GLU A 199 9.39 -18.22 -8.10
CA GLU A 199 10.78 -18.61 -8.36
C GLU A 199 11.63 -17.44 -8.90
N GLU A 200 11.09 -16.64 -9.81
CA GLU A 200 11.77 -15.44 -10.33
C GLU A 200 12.02 -14.42 -9.22
N ILE A 201 10.99 -14.11 -8.42
CA ILE A 201 11.11 -13.22 -7.27
C ILE A 201 12.15 -13.78 -6.28
N MET A 202 12.13 -15.08 -6.01
CA MET A 202 13.07 -15.73 -5.11
C MET A 202 14.52 -15.67 -5.59
N ARG A 203 14.75 -15.73 -6.92
CA ARG A 203 16.07 -15.54 -7.50
C ARG A 203 16.60 -14.12 -7.23
N ASN A 204 15.74 -13.12 -7.40
CA ASN A 204 16.08 -11.72 -7.11
C ASN A 204 16.34 -11.50 -5.61
N THR A 205 15.43 -11.95 -4.74
CA THR A 205 15.51 -11.69 -3.28
C THR A 205 16.62 -12.44 -2.57
N ARG A 206 17.19 -13.48 -3.20
CA ARG A 206 18.38 -14.19 -2.71
C ARG A 206 19.70 -13.58 -3.16
N SER A 207 19.69 -12.63 -4.09
CA SER A 207 20.91 -11.98 -4.57
C SER A 207 21.59 -11.15 -3.47
N ASP A 208 22.93 -11.06 -3.54
CA ASP A 208 23.71 -10.29 -2.58
C ASP A 208 23.39 -8.79 -2.64
N ILE A 209 23.12 -8.27 -3.84
CA ILE A 209 22.71 -6.88 -4.05
C ILE A 209 21.38 -6.61 -3.34
N PHE A 210 20.38 -7.47 -3.54
CA PHE A 210 19.08 -7.30 -2.89
C PHE A 210 19.18 -7.36 -1.37
N ARG A 211 19.96 -8.32 -0.83
CA ARG A 211 20.17 -8.44 0.62
C ARG A 211 20.82 -7.18 1.20
N LYS A 212 21.83 -6.62 0.53
CA LYS A 212 22.47 -5.37 0.94
C LYS A 212 21.49 -4.19 0.92
N ILE A 213 20.68 -4.07 -0.13
CA ILE A 213 19.63 -3.04 -0.22
C ILE A 213 18.65 -3.18 0.94
N LEU A 214 18.16 -4.39 1.19
CA LEU A 214 17.17 -4.65 2.24
C LEU A 214 17.74 -4.39 3.63
N GLU A 215 19.00 -4.75 3.89
CA GLU A 215 19.72 -4.45 5.14
C GLU A 215 19.76 -2.94 5.40
N VAL A 216 20.17 -2.13 4.42
CA VAL A 216 20.18 -0.66 4.55
C VAL A 216 18.78 -0.12 4.83
N GLN A 217 17.76 -0.63 4.14
CA GLN A 217 16.37 -0.20 4.34
C GLN A 217 15.85 -0.55 5.74
N GLN A 218 16.10 -1.77 6.22
CA GLN A 218 15.66 -2.24 7.54
C GLN A 218 16.34 -1.45 8.66
N ASN A 219 17.64 -1.16 8.55
CA ASN A 219 18.37 -0.34 9.52
C ASN A 219 17.80 1.09 9.59
N ASN A 220 17.48 1.71 8.45
CA ASN A 220 16.82 3.02 8.42
C ASN A 220 15.41 2.97 9.04
N ALA A 221 14.62 1.95 8.68
CA ALA A 221 13.27 1.75 9.21
C ALA A 221 13.28 1.53 10.73
N ALA A 222 14.23 0.75 11.24
CA ALA A 222 14.48 0.51 12.67
C ALA A 222 14.97 1.76 13.41
N GLY A 223 15.55 2.73 12.70
CA GLY A 223 16.07 3.97 13.28
C GLY A 223 17.50 3.87 13.80
N ALA A 224 18.30 2.96 13.25
CA ALA A 224 19.75 2.94 13.47
C ALA A 224 20.39 4.25 12.93
N ASP A 225 21.59 4.60 13.39
CA ASP A 225 22.30 5.77 12.82
C ASP A 225 22.62 5.48 11.34
N PRO A 226 22.08 6.26 10.39
CA PRO A 226 22.25 5.99 8.97
C PRO A 226 23.72 5.98 8.52
N THR A 227 24.63 6.65 9.23
CA THR A 227 26.05 6.65 8.87
C THR A 227 26.69 5.28 8.92
N TYR A 228 26.15 4.34 9.70
CA TYR A 228 26.63 2.95 9.69
C TYR A 228 26.31 2.20 8.39
N GLN A 229 25.43 2.76 7.55
CA GLN A 229 25.02 2.18 6.28
C GLN A 229 25.63 2.89 5.08
N HIS A 230 26.39 3.98 5.28
CA HIS A 230 26.95 4.77 4.18
C HIS A 230 27.95 3.97 3.36
N ASP A 231 28.85 3.21 3.97
CA ASP A 231 29.79 2.33 3.26
C ASP A 231 29.07 1.31 2.38
N SER A 232 27.93 0.76 2.85
CA SER A 232 27.08 -0.13 2.05
C SER A 232 26.47 0.57 0.84
N VAL A 233 26.06 1.84 0.97
CA VAL A 233 25.54 2.63 -0.16
C VAL A 233 26.64 2.98 -1.15
N GLU A 234 27.84 3.34 -0.67
CA GLU A 234 29.01 3.59 -1.52
C GLU A 234 29.43 2.33 -2.28
N GLU A 235 29.40 1.16 -1.64
CA GLU A 235 29.62 -0.14 -2.27
C GLU A 235 28.60 -0.40 -3.40
N LEU A 236 27.32 -0.11 -3.17
CA LEU A 236 26.28 -0.26 -4.20
C LEU A 236 26.50 0.68 -5.39
N ILE A 237 26.97 1.92 -5.14
CA ILE A 237 27.35 2.85 -6.21
C ILE A 237 28.54 2.31 -7.01
N ALA A 238 29.58 1.81 -6.33
CA ALA A 238 30.77 1.27 -6.96
C ALA A 238 30.49 0.01 -7.79
N ARG A 239 29.43 -0.74 -7.45
CA ARG A 239 28.96 -1.92 -8.19
C ARG A 239 28.00 -1.60 -9.34
N ASP A 240 27.79 -0.33 -9.67
CA ASP A 240 26.89 0.12 -10.73
C ASP A 240 25.46 -0.43 -10.57
N VAL A 241 24.97 -0.47 -9.33
CA VAL A 241 23.57 -0.83 -9.05
C VAL A 241 22.66 0.25 -9.63
N PRO A 242 21.48 -0.08 -10.20
CA PRO A 242 20.63 0.91 -10.87
C PRO A 242 20.43 2.19 -10.06
N LEU A 243 20.66 3.36 -10.70
CA LEU A 243 20.61 4.68 -10.06
C LEU A 243 19.35 4.87 -9.20
N LYS A 244 18.18 4.47 -9.71
CA LYS A 244 16.90 4.56 -8.98
C LYS A 244 16.97 3.88 -7.62
N THR A 245 17.63 2.73 -7.51
CA THR A 245 17.78 1.98 -6.26
C THR A 245 18.64 2.76 -5.26
N VAL A 246 19.76 3.34 -5.72
CA VAL A 246 20.62 4.18 -4.88
C VAL A 246 19.87 5.43 -4.41
N LEU A 247 19.19 6.13 -5.32
CA LEU A 247 18.39 7.31 -4.97
C LEU A 247 17.27 6.99 -3.99
N ARG A 248 16.60 5.83 -4.13
CA ARG A 248 15.60 5.35 -3.16
C ARG A 248 16.19 5.23 -1.76
N LEU A 249 17.40 4.67 -1.61
CA LEU A 249 18.06 4.53 -0.31
C LEU A 249 18.38 5.89 0.32
N LEU A 250 18.91 6.83 -0.47
CA LEU A 250 19.21 8.18 0.02
C LEU A 250 17.93 8.95 0.39
N CYS A 251 16.87 8.82 -0.41
CA CYS A 251 15.58 9.44 -0.10
C CYS A 251 14.95 8.81 1.15
N LEU A 252 15.11 7.50 1.35
CA LEU A 252 14.62 6.81 2.54
C LEU A 252 15.32 7.31 3.80
N GLU A 253 16.65 7.40 3.79
CA GLU A 253 17.43 8.00 4.88
C GLU A 253 16.96 9.43 5.15
N SER A 254 16.87 10.26 4.11
CA SER A 254 16.40 11.65 4.22
C SER A 254 15.02 11.75 4.87
N CYS A 255 14.06 10.95 4.42
CA CYS A 255 12.71 10.96 4.96
C CYS A 255 12.65 10.48 6.41
N MET A 256 13.37 9.40 6.76
CA MET A 256 13.30 8.78 8.09
C MET A 256 14.18 9.47 9.14
N ALA A 257 15.24 10.17 8.73
CA ALA A 257 16.18 10.85 9.61
C ALA A 257 16.06 12.39 9.59
N GLY A 258 15.10 12.95 8.84
CA GLY A 258 14.92 14.40 8.73
C GLY A 258 15.98 15.12 7.88
N GLY A 259 16.54 14.41 6.90
CA GLY A 259 17.58 14.87 5.98
C GLY A 259 18.94 14.22 6.24
N LEU A 260 19.82 14.27 5.23
CA LEU A 260 21.20 13.81 5.31
C LEU A 260 22.10 14.90 5.88
N ARG A 261 23.18 14.53 6.55
CA ARG A 261 24.18 15.53 6.98
C ARG A 261 24.74 16.21 5.71
N PRO A 262 24.90 17.55 5.68
CA PRO A 262 25.30 18.25 4.46
C PRO A 262 26.57 17.70 3.80
N ARG A 263 27.57 17.30 4.61
CA ARG A 263 28.81 16.68 4.12
C ARG A 263 28.54 15.35 3.40
N ASP A 264 27.70 14.50 3.98
CA ASP A 264 27.40 13.18 3.44
C ASP A 264 26.57 13.31 2.15
N LEU A 265 25.60 14.23 2.13
CA LEU A 265 24.81 14.54 0.95
C LEU A 265 25.68 15.00 -0.23
N GLU A 266 26.62 15.92 0.00
CA GLU A 266 27.53 16.38 -1.05
C GLU A 266 28.51 15.29 -1.51
N ASN A 267 28.92 14.39 -0.60
CA ASN A 267 29.71 13.21 -0.97
C ASN A 267 28.93 12.28 -1.91
N PHE A 268 27.69 11.92 -1.56
CA PHE A 268 26.86 11.06 -2.41
C PHE A 268 26.51 11.70 -3.75
N LYS A 269 26.20 13.01 -3.78
CA LYS A 269 25.98 13.73 -5.04
C LYS A 269 27.17 13.62 -5.97
N ARG A 270 28.39 13.84 -5.45
CA ARG A 270 29.63 13.70 -6.22
C ARG A 270 29.81 12.28 -6.77
N GLN A 271 29.65 11.26 -5.92
CA GLN A 271 29.79 9.87 -6.35
C GLN A 271 28.77 9.50 -7.43
N ILE A 272 27.51 9.90 -7.26
CA ILE A 272 26.44 9.61 -8.22
C ILE A 272 26.68 10.32 -9.57
N ILE A 273 27.09 11.58 -9.55
CA ILE A 273 27.38 12.32 -10.80
C ILE A 273 28.54 11.68 -11.55
N HIS A 274 29.58 11.23 -10.84
CA HIS A 274 30.72 10.56 -11.44
C HIS A 274 30.37 9.16 -11.98
N ALA A 275 29.51 8.41 -11.28
CA ALA A 275 29.14 7.05 -11.66
C ALA A 275 28.06 6.99 -12.74
N TYR A 276 27.01 7.82 -12.64
CA TYR A 276 25.81 7.73 -13.48
C TYR A 276 25.66 8.90 -14.47
N GLY A 277 26.41 9.99 -14.29
CA GLY A 277 26.46 11.11 -15.23
C GLY A 277 25.96 12.45 -14.66
N HIS A 278 26.41 13.54 -15.31
CA HIS A 278 26.22 14.91 -14.86
C HIS A 278 24.78 15.44 -15.03
N GLN A 279 23.98 14.80 -15.90
CA GLN A 279 22.56 15.12 -16.07
C GLN A 279 21.77 15.01 -14.76
N HIS A 280 22.24 14.16 -13.83
CA HIS A 280 21.58 13.92 -12.55
C HIS A 280 21.72 15.08 -11.55
N LEU A 281 22.42 16.17 -11.89
CA LEU A 281 22.24 17.45 -11.21
C LEU A 281 20.77 17.91 -11.25
N LEU A 282 20.08 17.71 -12.38
CA LEU A 282 18.66 18.00 -12.51
C LEU A 282 17.81 17.05 -11.67
N THR A 283 18.20 15.77 -11.60
CA THR A 283 17.57 14.77 -10.73
C THR A 283 17.64 15.18 -9.25
N PHE A 284 18.80 15.63 -8.77
CA PHE A 284 18.93 16.13 -7.41
C PHE A 284 18.08 17.38 -7.16
N SER A 285 18.02 18.32 -8.11
CA SER A 285 17.14 19.49 -8.00
C SER A 285 15.66 19.09 -7.92
N ALA A 286 15.23 18.08 -8.70
CA ALA A 286 13.87 17.55 -8.65
C ALA A 286 13.57 16.88 -7.31
N LEU A 287 14.45 16.00 -6.81
CA LEU A 287 14.30 15.33 -5.51
C LEU A 287 14.29 16.32 -4.34
N GLU A 288 15.05 17.41 -4.44
CA GLU A 288 15.03 18.49 -3.46
C GLU A 288 13.68 19.23 -3.49
N LYS A 289 13.16 19.59 -4.68
CA LYS A 289 11.84 20.22 -4.82
C LYS A 289 10.69 19.32 -4.35
N MET A 290 10.82 18.01 -4.52
CA MET A 290 9.88 17.01 -4.01
C MET A 290 10.03 16.76 -2.50
N GLU A 291 11.02 17.39 -1.86
CA GLU A 291 11.37 17.23 -0.44
C GLU A 291 11.73 15.79 -0.02
N LEU A 292 12.05 14.93 -0.99
CA LEU A 292 12.47 13.55 -0.75
C LEU A 292 13.94 13.47 -0.31
N LEU A 293 14.81 14.27 -0.92
CA LEU A 293 16.23 14.33 -0.58
C LEU A 293 16.63 15.74 -0.14
N GLN A 294 16.97 15.86 1.14
CA GLN A 294 17.13 17.17 1.79
C GLN A 294 18.37 17.20 2.68
N PRO A 295 19.08 18.33 2.75
CA PRO A 295 20.07 18.52 3.80
C PRO A 295 19.36 18.58 5.16
N ARG A 296 19.99 17.99 6.18
CA ARG A 296 19.55 18.05 7.56
C ARG A 296 19.75 19.48 8.07
N SER A 297 18.66 20.13 8.45
CA SER A 297 18.71 21.45 9.09
C SER A 297 18.59 21.32 10.60
N SER A 298 19.15 22.28 11.34
CA SER A 298 19.00 22.39 12.81
C SER A 298 17.54 22.60 13.23
N ALA A 299 16.72 23.25 12.38
CA ALA A 299 15.28 23.40 12.60
C ALA A 299 14.54 22.05 12.48
N THR A 300 14.99 21.17 11.60
CA THR A 300 14.49 19.79 11.49
C THR A 300 14.95 18.89 12.64
N ALA A 301 15.92 19.31 13.46
CA ALA A 301 16.35 18.58 14.64
C ALA A 301 15.52 18.92 15.89
N MET A 302 14.79 20.05 15.89
CA MET A 302 13.89 20.47 16.98
C MET A 302 12.50 19.83 16.85
N LEU A 303 12.50 18.52 16.66
CA LEU A 303 11.34 17.67 16.41
C LEU A 303 10.54 17.31 17.68
N LEU A 304 10.81 17.96 18.82
CA LEU A 304 10.00 17.82 20.03
C LEU A 304 8.83 18.81 19.94
N PRO A 305 7.57 18.35 19.91
CA PRO A 305 6.44 19.25 20.05
C PRO A 305 6.43 19.80 21.48
N ALA A 306 6.94 21.02 21.66
CA ALA A 306 6.59 21.82 22.83
C ALA A 306 5.11 22.18 22.75
N THR A 307 4.41 22.20 23.88
CA THR A 307 2.99 22.56 23.96
C THR A 307 2.75 23.92 23.25
N GLY A 308 1.97 23.90 22.16
CA GLY A 308 1.64 25.09 21.36
C GLY A 308 2.46 25.30 20.07
N THR A 309 3.30 24.36 19.64
CA THR A 309 4.01 24.45 18.35
C THR A 309 3.14 24.06 17.15
N GLN A 310 3.35 24.76 16.02
CA GLN A 310 2.75 24.47 14.71
C GLN A 310 3.08 23.03 14.27
N PRO A 311 2.22 22.35 13.48
CA PRO A 311 2.56 21.04 12.90
C PRO A 311 3.91 21.11 12.18
N GLY A 312 4.76 20.10 12.41
CA GLY A 312 6.10 20.07 11.82
C GLY A 312 6.05 20.08 10.29
N SER A 313 6.99 20.76 9.65
CA SER A 313 7.12 20.78 8.18
C SER A 313 7.45 19.39 7.61
N LYS A 314 8.01 18.49 8.42
CA LYS A 314 8.33 17.10 8.08
C LYS A 314 7.84 16.15 9.15
N THR A 315 7.58 14.91 8.75
CA THR A 315 7.18 13.83 9.65
C THR A 315 8.35 13.41 10.54
N ASN A 316 8.12 13.40 11.85
CA ASN A 316 9.09 12.93 12.84
C ASN A 316 9.01 11.41 12.98
N TYR A 317 9.68 10.67 12.09
CA TYR A 317 9.73 9.21 12.18
C TYR A 317 10.35 8.71 13.49
N GLY A 318 11.35 9.39 14.06
CA GLY A 318 11.94 9.01 15.34
C GLY A 318 10.91 8.95 16.47
N TYR A 319 10.15 10.02 16.65
CA TYR A 319 9.10 10.09 17.67
C TYR A 319 7.94 9.15 17.36
N LEU A 320 7.46 9.12 16.11
CA LEU A 320 6.32 8.29 15.72
C LEU A 320 6.66 6.80 15.76
N ARG A 321 7.90 6.41 15.42
CA ARG A 321 8.37 5.02 15.53
C ARG A 321 8.18 4.48 16.93
N LYS A 322 8.57 5.25 17.94
CA LYS A 322 8.39 4.90 19.35
C LYS A 322 6.91 4.95 19.76
N ASN A 323 6.24 6.07 19.49
CA ASN A 323 4.91 6.34 20.07
C ASN A 323 3.75 5.71 19.28
N LEU A 324 3.97 5.21 18.06
CA LEU A 324 2.99 4.42 17.29
C LEU A 324 3.45 2.99 17.04
N ARG A 325 4.58 2.58 17.64
CA ARG A 325 5.14 1.24 17.49
C ARG A 325 5.23 0.84 16.00
N LEU A 326 5.93 1.68 15.22
CA LEU A 326 6.12 1.42 13.79
C LEU A 326 7.08 0.26 13.54
N VAL A 327 7.87 -0.14 14.53
CA VAL A 327 8.72 -1.33 14.49
C VAL A 327 8.19 -2.35 15.48
N VAL A 328 7.96 -3.56 14.98
CA VAL A 328 7.50 -4.73 15.72
C VAL A 328 8.50 -5.86 15.44
N GLU A 329 9.41 -6.09 16.38
CA GLU A 329 10.53 -7.03 16.21
C GLU A 329 10.05 -8.47 16.00
N GLU A 330 8.99 -8.89 16.69
CA GLU A 330 8.43 -10.24 16.63
C GLU A 330 7.05 -10.23 15.97
N VAL A 331 7.01 -10.09 14.64
CA VAL A 331 5.77 -10.25 13.86
C VAL A 331 5.77 -11.62 13.18
N SER A 332 4.68 -12.38 13.35
CA SER A 332 4.49 -13.62 12.61
C SER A 332 4.08 -13.31 11.17
N GLU A 333 4.81 -13.86 10.20
CA GLU A 333 4.47 -13.71 8.77
C GLU A 333 3.42 -14.73 8.33
N LYS A 334 3.33 -15.85 9.07
CA LYS A 334 2.39 -16.95 8.81
C LYS A 334 1.01 -16.68 9.37
N ASP A 335 0.96 -16.19 10.59
CA ASP A 335 -0.27 -15.89 11.32
C ASP A 335 -0.16 -14.45 11.87
N PRO A 336 -0.23 -13.43 11.00
CA PRO A 336 0.07 -12.04 11.37
C PRO A 336 -0.93 -11.49 12.39
N ASN A 337 -0.38 -10.81 13.40
CA ASN A 337 -1.13 -10.16 14.47
C ASN A 337 -1.05 -8.62 14.44
N ASP A 338 -0.27 -8.07 13.52
CA ASP A 338 -0.05 -6.64 13.30
C ASP A 338 0.25 -6.39 11.82
N ILE A 339 -0.15 -5.21 11.32
CA ILE A 339 0.11 -4.77 9.94
C ILE A 339 1.60 -4.70 9.57
N ALA A 340 2.52 -4.71 10.56
CA ALA A 340 3.97 -4.76 10.34
C ALA A 340 4.43 -5.97 9.52
N TYR A 341 3.61 -7.01 9.38
CA TYR A 341 3.93 -8.20 8.58
C TYR A 341 4.21 -7.86 7.11
N VAL A 342 3.63 -6.77 6.56
CA VAL A 342 3.78 -6.39 5.14
C VAL A 342 5.19 -5.90 4.78
N TYR A 343 6.00 -5.53 5.78
CA TYR A 343 7.42 -5.21 5.66
C TYR A 343 8.29 -6.00 6.67
N SER A 344 7.82 -7.18 7.10
CA SER A 344 8.56 -8.05 8.04
C SER A 344 9.09 -7.32 9.28
N GLY A 345 8.24 -6.50 9.90
CA GLY A 345 8.54 -5.82 11.17
C GLY A 345 8.35 -4.31 11.15
N PHE A 346 8.15 -3.69 9.98
CA PHE A 346 7.80 -2.28 9.88
C PHE A 346 6.32 -2.07 9.51
N ALA A 347 5.57 -1.34 10.33
CA ALA A 347 4.20 -0.96 10.05
C ALA A 347 4.16 0.38 9.29
N PRO A 348 3.50 0.45 8.12
CA PRO A 348 3.37 1.69 7.38
C PRO A 348 2.73 2.79 8.24
N LEU A 349 3.40 3.94 8.38
CA LEU A 349 2.91 5.03 9.21
C LEU A 349 1.53 5.50 8.72
N SER A 350 1.33 5.60 7.40
CA SER A 350 0.07 5.95 6.77
C SER A 350 -1.10 5.09 7.25
N VAL A 351 -0.90 3.77 7.34
CA VAL A 351 -1.92 2.81 7.80
C VAL A 351 -2.04 2.85 9.32
N ARG A 352 -0.95 3.08 10.05
CA ARG A 352 -0.97 3.27 11.50
C ARG A 352 -1.79 4.50 11.90
N LEU A 353 -1.74 5.58 11.12
CA LEU A 353 -2.60 6.75 11.26
C LEU A 353 -4.08 6.41 11.03
N VAL A 354 -4.38 5.51 10.08
CA VAL A 354 -5.75 5.00 9.90
C VAL A 354 -6.20 4.17 11.12
N GLN A 355 -5.32 3.36 11.72
CA GLN A 355 -5.61 2.63 12.96
C GLN A 355 -5.86 3.56 14.15
N CYS A 356 -5.20 4.72 14.23
CA CYS A 356 -5.51 5.75 15.23
C CYS A 356 -6.96 6.29 15.13
N VAL A 357 -7.65 6.06 14.01
CA VAL A 357 -9.07 6.39 13.83
C VAL A 357 -9.95 5.15 14.04
N LEU A 358 -9.61 4.02 13.40
CA LEU A 358 -10.49 2.85 13.33
C LEU A 358 -10.30 1.84 14.48
N GLN A 359 -9.06 1.67 14.96
CA GLN A 359 -8.65 0.63 15.90
C GLN A 359 -7.97 1.21 17.15
N LYS A 360 -8.55 2.28 17.72
CA LYS A 360 -7.96 3.00 18.86
C LYS A 360 -7.58 2.11 20.06
N PRO A 361 -8.43 1.18 20.54
CA PRO A 361 -8.08 0.35 21.68
C PRO A 361 -6.84 -0.50 21.42
N TYR A 362 -6.72 -1.02 20.19
CA TYR A 362 -5.55 -1.78 19.75
C TYR A 362 -4.29 -0.91 19.75
N VAL A 363 -4.31 0.25 19.09
CA VAL A 363 -3.14 1.15 19.05
C VAL A 363 -2.74 1.60 20.47
N LEU A 364 -3.68 1.93 21.34
CA LEU A 364 -3.38 2.27 22.74
C LEU A 364 -2.74 1.11 23.51
N SER A 365 -3.16 -0.14 23.25
CA SER A 365 -2.56 -1.33 23.85
C SER A 365 -1.12 -1.57 23.37
N LEU A 366 -0.83 -1.29 22.09
CA LEU A 366 0.53 -1.34 21.53
C LEU A 366 1.45 -0.34 22.23
N ILE A 367 0.98 0.90 22.43
CA ILE A 367 1.77 1.99 23.03
C ILE A 367 2.07 1.71 24.51
N ARG A 368 1.15 1.08 25.24
CA ARG A 368 1.31 0.77 26.67
C ARG A 368 2.21 -0.45 26.95
N GLY A 369 2.78 -1.09 25.93
CA GLY A 369 3.72 -2.19 26.11
C GLY A 369 3.07 -3.57 26.31
N GLY A 370 1.88 -3.81 25.78
CA GLY A 370 1.35 -5.16 25.56
C GLY A 370 1.23 -6.03 26.82
N SER A 371 0.30 -5.71 27.72
CA SER A 371 -0.40 -6.73 28.48
C SER A 371 -1.81 -6.26 28.79
N VAL A 372 -2.74 -6.70 27.96
CA VAL A 372 -4.08 -7.04 28.43
C VAL A 372 -4.30 -8.46 27.95
N ALA A 373 -4.20 -9.38 28.90
CA ALA A 373 -4.92 -10.63 28.84
C ALA A 373 -6.35 -10.36 28.35
N ALA A 374 -6.92 -11.35 27.65
CA ALA A 374 -8.29 -11.38 27.16
C ALA A 374 -9.35 -11.33 28.30
N SER A 375 -9.35 -10.30 29.14
CA SER A 375 -10.20 -10.17 30.33
C SER A 375 -10.60 -8.73 30.64
N ALA A 376 -10.79 -7.91 29.61
CA ALA A 376 -11.65 -6.73 29.72
C ALA A 376 -12.52 -6.65 28.47
N SER A 377 -13.71 -7.26 28.55
CA SER A 377 -14.81 -6.91 27.66
C SER A 377 -14.95 -5.38 27.66
N PRO A 378 -14.69 -4.68 26.54
CA PRO A 378 -14.78 -3.24 26.53
C PRO A 378 -16.24 -2.86 26.75
N SER A 379 -16.52 -2.10 27.81
CA SER A 379 -17.82 -1.48 27.99
C SER A 379 -18.18 -0.71 26.70
N PRO A 380 -19.32 -1.00 26.05
CA PRO A 380 -19.63 -0.51 24.70
C PRO A 380 -19.79 1.02 24.58
N ALA A 381 -19.75 1.75 25.70
CA ALA A 381 -19.97 3.19 25.75
C ALA A 381 -18.68 4.04 25.73
N SER A 382 -17.48 3.48 25.92
CA SER A 382 -16.23 4.27 26.01
C SER A 382 -15.31 4.20 24.78
N THR A 383 -15.70 3.46 23.73
CA THR A 383 -14.85 3.15 22.57
C THR A 383 -15.13 3.97 21.31
N ALA A 384 -16.15 4.83 21.31
CA ALA A 384 -16.56 5.64 20.15
C ALA A 384 -16.06 7.09 20.23
N SER A 385 -14.81 7.32 20.62
CA SER A 385 -14.24 8.66 20.58
C SER A 385 -14.04 9.09 19.12
N PRO A 386 -14.68 10.17 18.64
CA PRO A 386 -14.68 10.48 17.22
C PRO A 386 -13.32 10.98 16.71
N GLY A 387 -13.01 10.71 15.44
CA GLY A 387 -11.85 11.29 14.76
C GLY A 387 -10.53 10.95 15.45
N TRP A 388 -9.67 11.96 15.66
CA TRP A 388 -8.34 11.80 16.24
C TRP A 388 -8.30 11.75 17.77
N LEU A 389 -9.45 11.76 18.46
CA LEU A 389 -9.50 11.86 19.92
C LEU A 389 -8.68 10.75 20.61
N GLY A 390 -7.70 11.15 21.42
CA GLY A 390 -6.73 10.28 22.11
C GLY A 390 -5.37 10.16 21.41
N PHE A 391 -5.21 10.74 20.21
CA PHE A 391 -3.99 10.72 19.41
C PHE A 391 -3.61 12.10 18.85
N GLU A 392 -4.30 13.18 19.23
CA GLU A 392 -4.12 14.50 18.62
C GLU A 392 -2.68 14.99 18.70
N ASP A 393 -2.07 14.89 19.88
CA ASP A 393 -0.70 15.36 20.10
C ASP A 393 0.33 14.51 19.38
N LEU A 394 0.08 13.20 19.31
CA LEU A 394 0.94 12.29 18.57
C LEU A 394 0.92 12.63 17.08
N VAL A 395 -0.27 12.79 16.50
CA VAL A 395 -0.45 12.98 15.06
C VAL A 395 0.05 14.36 14.61
N LYS A 396 0.23 15.34 15.51
CA LYS A 396 0.94 16.61 15.21
C LYS A 396 2.40 16.41 14.79
N SER A 397 3.03 15.31 15.20
CA SER A 397 4.40 14.96 14.81
C SER A 397 4.49 14.39 13.39
N ALA A 398 3.36 14.05 12.75
CA ALA A 398 3.32 13.77 11.33
C ALA A 398 3.09 15.07 10.54
N ARG A 399 3.63 15.17 9.33
CA ARG A 399 3.57 16.37 8.48
C ARG A 399 2.14 16.84 8.19
N GLY A 400 1.99 18.15 8.03
CA GLY A 400 0.79 18.79 7.49
C GLY A 400 -0.41 18.84 8.45
N ALA A 401 -1.52 19.40 7.97
CA ALA A 401 -2.71 19.65 8.78
C ALA A 401 -3.36 18.37 9.33
N THR A 402 -3.78 18.38 10.60
CA THR A 402 -4.65 17.36 11.21
C THR A 402 -6.07 17.91 11.33
N PHE A 403 -7.09 17.20 10.84
CA PHE A 403 -8.46 17.69 10.91
C PHE A 403 -9.50 16.58 11.10
N SER A 404 -10.64 16.94 11.71
CA SER A 404 -11.85 16.13 11.79
C SER A 404 -13.07 17.04 11.69
N ILE A 405 -13.81 16.91 10.59
CA ILE A 405 -14.93 17.78 10.23
C ILE A 405 -16.21 16.98 10.32
N VAL A 406 -17.19 17.48 11.05
CA VAL A 406 -18.54 16.89 11.10
C VAL A 406 -19.43 17.62 10.11
N GLN A 407 -20.00 16.87 9.17
CA GLN A 407 -20.98 17.41 8.23
C GLN A 407 -22.38 17.25 8.82
N LYS A 408 -22.97 18.37 9.25
CA LYS A 408 -24.35 18.39 9.78
C LYS A 408 -25.38 18.46 8.64
N GLY A 409 -26.58 17.93 8.89
CA GLY A 409 -27.78 18.12 8.08
C GLY A 409 -28.97 18.44 8.99
N ASP A 410 -30.20 18.46 8.49
CA ASP A 410 -31.39 18.65 9.34
C ASP A 410 -31.52 17.48 10.34
N ASP A 411 -31.39 17.79 11.63
CA ASP A 411 -31.39 16.82 12.73
C ASP A 411 -32.69 15.98 12.78
N LYS A 412 -33.83 16.55 12.38
CA LYS A 412 -35.10 15.81 12.34
C LYS A 412 -35.10 14.75 11.23
N ALA A 413 -34.60 15.13 10.05
CA ALA A 413 -34.51 14.23 8.90
C ALA A 413 -33.46 13.12 9.11
N ILE A 414 -32.34 13.44 9.76
CA ILE A 414 -31.29 12.48 10.11
C ILE A 414 -31.81 11.44 11.11
N ARG A 415 -32.51 11.87 12.17
CA ARG A 415 -33.08 10.94 13.16
C ARG A 415 -34.14 10.02 12.55
N ALA A 416 -35.04 10.56 11.72
CA ALA A 416 -36.04 9.76 11.02
C ALA A 416 -35.40 8.70 10.10
N ARG A 417 -34.31 9.05 9.41
CA ARG A 417 -33.58 8.12 8.54
C ARG A 417 -32.79 7.06 9.34
N GLN A 418 -32.20 7.42 10.48
CA GLN A 418 -31.54 6.46 11.38
C GLN A 418 -32.52 5.44 11.98
N THR A 419 -33.73 5.87 12.33
CA THR A 419 -34.77 4.95 12.82
C THR A 419 -35.25 3.97 11.74
N LEU A 420 -35.22 4.36 10.46
CA LEU A 420 -35.59 3.51 9.33
C LEU A 420 -34.48 2.53 8.92
N SER A 421 -33.21 2.91 9.05
CA SER A 421 -32.06 2.12 8.59
C SER A 421 -31.65 0.99 9.54
N GLY A 422 -32.15 0.99 10.78
CA GLY A 422 -31.79 0.02 11.82
C GLY A 422 -30.39 0.28 12.41
N ASN A 423 -30.24 0.05 13.72
CA ASN A 423 -28.98 0.35 14.44
C ASN A 423 -27.84 -0.66 14.19
N ASN A 424 -28.11 -1.76 13.47
CA ASN A 424 -27.19 -2.89 13.29
C ASN A 424 -26.61 -3.01 11.85
N ALA A 425 -26.78 -2.00 11.00
CA ALA A 425 -26.22 -2.04 9.65
C ALA A 425 -24.71 -1.75 9.66
N THR A 426 -23.93 -2.59 8.98
CA THR A 426 -22.49 -2.37 8.75
C THR A 426 -22.29 -1.08 7.96
N LYS A 427 -21.41 -0.19 8.44
CA LYS A 427 -21.17 1.11 7.79
C LYS A 427 -19.92 1.10 6.94
N THR A 428 -19.95 1.85 5.85
CA THR A 428 -18.81 2.00 4.96
C THR A 428 -17.85 3.08 5.48
N VAL A 429 -16.56 2.78 5.51
CA VAL A 429 -15.48 3.76 5.72
C VAL A 429 -14.69 3.87 4.42
N TYR A 430 -14.58 5.07 3.89
CA TYR A 430 -13.72 5.35 2.75
C TYR A 430 -12.35 5.80 3.25
N VAL A 431 -11.29 5.10 2.84
CA VAL A 431 -9.90 5.47 3.13
C VAL A 431 -9.27 5.96 1.83
N PHE A 432 -9.02 7.26 1.72
CA PHE A 432 -8.52 7.91 0.52
C PHE A 432 -7.05 8.29 0.68
N PHE A 433 -6.19 7.71 -0.15
CA PHE A 433 -4.78 8.10 -0.29
C PHE A 433 -4.61 9.13 -1.43
N LEU A 434 -4.21 10.34 -1.09
CA LEU A 434 -3.99 11.43 -2.04
C LEU A 434 -2.49 11.49 -2.38
N GLY A 435 -2.13 11.26 -3.64
CA GLY A 435 -0.72 11.16 -4.07
C GLY A 435 -0.21 9.72 -4.21
N GLY A 436 -1.09 8.73 -4.08
CA GLY A 436 -0.81 7.32 -4.38
C GLY A 436 -0.72 6.41 -3.15
N ILE A 437 -1.01 5.13 -3.38
CA ILE A 437 -0.96 4.05 -2.38
C ILE A 437 -0.13 2.87 -2.90
N THR A 438 0.57 2.16 -2.02
CA THR A 438 1.31 0.94 -2.35
C THR A 438 0.46 -0.32 -2.20
N PHE A 439 0.92 -1.46 -2.72
CA PHE A 439 0.24 -2.75 -2.50
C PHE A 439 0.39 -3.24 -1.05
N THR A 440 1.49 -2.93 -0.38
CA THR A 440 1.66 -3.21 1.06
C THR A 440 0.67 -2.43 1.94
N GLU A 441 0.40 -1.16 1.62
CA GLU A 441 -0.62 -0.36 2.31
C GLU A 441 -2.03 -0.91 2.04
N ILE A 442 -2.31 -1.38 0.82
CA ILE A 442 -3.56 -2.08 0.49
C ILE A 442 -3.69 -3.37 1.30
N ALA A 443 -2.67 -4.21 1.34
CA ALA A 443 -2.66 -5.46 2.09
C ALA A 443 -2.90 -5.22 3.59
N ALA A 444 -2.21 -4.23 4.17
CA ALA A 444 -2.40 -3.82 5.56
C ALA A 444 -3.83 -3.28 5.82
N LEU A 445 -4.43 -2.52 4.89
CA LEU A 445 -5.81 -2.07 5.00
C LEU A 445 -6.82 -3.21 4.86
N ARG A 446 -6.54 -4.21 4.01
CA ARG A 446 -7.36 -5.43 3.90
C ARG A 446 -7.30 -6.26 5.19
N PHE A 447 -6.13 -6.38 5.80
CA PHE A 447 -5.95 -6.99 7.12
C PHE A 447 -6.80 -6.29 8.19
N ILE A 448 -6.80 -4.96 8.24
CA ILE A 448 -7.68 -4.18 9.13
C ILE A 448 -9.16 -4.39 8.76
N ALA A 449 -9.49 -4.42 7.48
CA ALA A 449 -10.87 -4.60 7.00
C ALA A 449 -11.46 -5.93 7.45
N GLU A 450 -10.67 -7.02 7.46
CA GLU A 450 -11.10 -8.32 7.95
C GLU A 450 -11.43 -8.28 9.45
N GLN A 451 -10.57 -7.65 10.26
CA GLN A 451 -10.79 -7.47 11.70
C GLN A 451 -12.02 -6.58 12.01
N GLU A 452 -12.30 -5.61 11.15
CA GLU A 452 -13.42 -4.67 11.31
C GLU A 452 -14.71 -5.12 10.61
N ALA A 453 -14.70 -6.22 9.85
CA ALA A 453 -15.83 -6.72 9.05
C ALA A 453 -17.17 -6.84 9.80
N PRO A 454 -17.22 -7.20 11.11
CA PRO A 454 -18.47 -7.23 11.86
C PRO A 454 -19.15 -5.87 12.01
N ARG A 455 -18.42 -4.76 11.86
CA ARG A 455 -18.90 -3.39 12.11
C ARG A 455 -18.80 -2.49 10.89
N ARG A 456 -17.78 -2.70 10.06
CA ARG A 456 -17.37 -1.77 9.01
C ARG A 456 -17.03 -2.49 7.72
N LYS A 457 -17.35 -1.84 6.61
CA LYS A 457 -16.83 -2.14 5.29
C LYS A 457 -15.81 -1.08 4.91
N ILE A 458 -14.56 -1.46 4.69
CA ILE A 458 -13.51 -0.52 4.26
C ILE A 458 -13.44 -0.49 2.74
N VAL A 459 -13.49 0.71 2.15
CA VAL A 459 -13.30 0.96 0.72
C VAL A 459 -12.07 1.85 0.55
N ILE A 460 -11.08 1.34 -0.17
CA ILE A 460 -9.83 2.06 -0.46
C ILE A 460 -10.04 2.92 -1.70
N CYS A 461 -9.64 4.18 -1.63
CA CYS A 461 -9.62 5.13 -2.74
C CYS A 461 -8.21 5.68 -2.87
N THR A 462 -7.76 5.95 -4.08
CA THR A 462 -6.44 6.55 -4.32
C THR A 462 -6.43 7.35 -5.61
N THR A 463 -5.50 8.31 -5.74
CA THR A 463 -5.21 8.95 -7.03
C THR A 463 -4.50 8.01 -8.00
N SER A 464 -3.67 7.08 -7.48
CA SER A 464 -2.85 6.17 -8.29
C SER A 464 -2.27 5.03 -7.44
N MET A 465 -1.74 4.02 -8.12
CA MET A 465 -0.83 3.04 -7.52
C MET A 465 0.60 3.57 -7.60
N ILE A 466 1.34 3.55 -6.49
CA ILE A 466 2.73 4.03 -6.41
C ILE A 466 3.64 2.98 -5.77
N ASN A 467 4.93 3.08 -6.06
CA ASN A 467 6.02 2.34 -5.40
C ASN A 467 7.28 3.22 -5.44
N GLY A 468 8.35 2.79 -4.78
CA GLY A 468 9.58 3.58 -4.68
C GLY A 468 10.24 3.87 -6.02
N ASP A 469 10.15 2.94 -6.98
CA ASP A 469 10.68 3.14 -8.34
C ASP A 469 9.92 4.24 -9.08
N LYS A 470 8.58 4.22 -9.07
CA LYS A 470 7.73 5.25 -9.68
C LYS A 470 7.99 6.64 -9.08
N MET A 471 8.33 6.70 -7.78
CA MET A 471 8.72 7.96 -7.14
C MET A 471 10.05 8.50 -7.69
N MET A 472 11.05 7.63 -7.90
CA MET A 472 12.32 8.06 -8.47
C MET A 472 12.20 8.40 -9.96
N ASP A 473 11.44 7.62 -10.73
CA ASP A 473 11.22 7.86 -12.16
C ASP A 473 10.57 9.23 -12.43
N ALA A 474 9.84 9.78 -11.46
CA ALA A 474 9.28 11.13 -11.53
C ALA A 474 10.34 12.24 -11.43
N ALA A 475 11.51 11.95 -10.84
CA ALA A 475 12.61 12.89 -10.62
C ALA A 475 13.81 12.66 -11.54
N ILE A 476 14.05 11.42 -11.98
CA ILE A 476 15.22 11.04 -12.79
C ILE A 476 15.17 11.74 -14.15
N GLU A 477 16.28 12.42 -14.47
CA GLU A 477 16.49 13.04 -15.78
C GLU A 477 16.73 11.92 -16.80
N LYS A 478 16.01 11.99 -17.92
CA LYS A 478 16.01 10.94 -18.96
C LYS A 478 16.92 11.27 -20.11
N GLN A 479 17.26 12.55 -20.29
CA GLN A 479 18.26 12.94 -21.28
C GLN A 479 19.64 12.58 -20.77
N ASP A 480 20.51 12.21 -21.70
CA ASP A 480 21.93 11.99 -21.43
C ASP A 480 22.76 12.89 -22.36
N PHE A 481 24.08 12.90 -22.14
CA PHE A 481 25.03 13.62 -22.96
C PHE A 481 25.62 12.76 -24.09
N THR A 482 24.99 11.62 -24.40
CA THR A 482 25.42 10.80 -25.53
C THR A 482 25.03 11.46 -26.84
N LYS A 483 25.79 11.20 -27.90
CA LYS A 483 25.44 11.71 -29.23
C LYS A 483 24.22 10.93 -29.72
N THR A 484 23.18 11.64 -30.14
CA THR A 484 22.05 11.04 -30.85
C THR A 484 22.57 10.60 -32.22
N GLU A 485 22.68 9.29 -32.43
CA GLU A 485 23.03 8.69 -33.74
C GLU A 485 21.86 8.73 -34.72
#